data_AF-A0A2V9V7X9-F1
#
_entry.id   AF-A0A2V9V7X9-F1
#
_cell.length_a   1.000
_cell.length_b   1.000
_cell.length_c   1.000
_cell.angle_alpha   90.00
_cell.angle_beta   90.00
_cell.angle_gamma   90.00
#
_symmetry.space_group_name_H-M   'P 1'
#
loop_
_entity.id
_entity.type
_entity.pdbx_description
1 polymer ?
#
loop_
_entity_poly.entity_id
_entity_poly.type
_entity_poly.pdbx_seq_one_letter_code
_entity_poly.pdbx_strand_id
1 'polypeptide(L)' 'MAAAFFNALANPAAARAVSAGTQPAEYVQPEVIIVMREVGIDVAQATPRRL' A
#
# COMPACT_ATOMS: atom_id res chain seq x y z
N MET A 1 0.57 -3.82 -0.98
CA MET A 1 -0.70 -4.39 -1.50
C MET A 1 -1.75 -4.53 -0.40
N ALA A 2 -1.58 -5.39 0.61
CA ALA A 2 -2.62 -5.66 1.62
C ALA A 2 -3.24 -4.42 2.30
N ALA A 3 -2.41 -3.52 2.85
CA ALA A 3 -2.92 -2.28 3.46
C ALA A 3 -3.63 -1.35 2.46
N ALA A 4 -3.22 -1.37 1.19
CA ALA A 4 -3.85 -0.57 0.14
C ALA A 4 -5.27 -1.10 -0.16
N PHE A 5 -5.43 -2.41 -0.34
CA PHE A 5 -6.73 -3.04 -0.49
C PHE A 5 -7.64 -2.79 0.72
N PHE A 6 -7.10 -2.97 1.93
CA PHE A 6 -7.88 -2.71 3.14
C PHE A 6 -8.37 -1.26 3.17
N ASN A 7 -7.49 -0.29 2.91
CA ASN A 7 -7.86 1.13 2.93
C ASN A 7 -8.81 1.53 1.81
N ALA A 8 -8.81 0.82 0.69
CA ALA A 8 -9.76 1.03 -0.41
C ALA A 8 -11.16 0.47 -0.10
N LEU A 9 -11.25 -0.60 0.68
CA LEU A 9 -12.51 -1.32 0.95
C LEU A 9 -13.14 -0.99 2.31
N ALA A 10 -12.34 -0.58 3.29
CA ALA A 10 -12.81 -0.28 4.63
C ALA A 10 -13.43 1.13 4.71
N ASN A 11 -14.38 1.30 5.63
CA ASN A 11 -14.86 2.63 5.99
C ASN A 11 -13.71 3.42 6.67
N PRO A 12 -13.25 4.55 6.10
CA PRO A 12 -12.12 5.30 6.63
C PRO A 12 -12.37 5.92 8.01
N ALA A 13 -13.64 6.11 8.40
CA ALA A 13 -13.98 6.58 9.75
C ALA A 13 -13.88 5.47 10.80
N ALA A 14 -13.94 4.20 10.40
CA ALA A 14 -13.89 3.07 11.31
C ALA A 14 -12.48 2.51 11.48
N ALA A 15 -11.71 2.44 10.39
CA ALA A 15 -10.37 1.87 10.42
C ALA A 15 -9.46 2.40 9.31
N ARG A 16 -8.16 2.37 9.58
CA ARG A 16 -7.11 2.57 8.60
C ARG A 16 -6.00 1.56 8.82
N ALA A 17 -5.67 0.79 7.78
CA ALA A 17 -4.52 -0.09 7.80
C ALA A 17 -3.23 0.71 7.65
N VAL A 18 -2.23 0.27 8.42
CA VAL A 18 -0.85 0.75 8.33
C VAL A 18 0.07 -0.45 8.09
N SER A 19 1.01 -0.33 7.16
CA SER A 19 1.95 -1.41 6.81
C SER A 19 3.40 -1.01 7.09
N ALA A 20 4.23 -1.95 7.52
CA ALA A 20 5.66 -1.78 7.69
C ALA A 20 6.38 -3.11 7.40
N GLY A 21 7.69 -3.05 7.16
CA GLY A 21 8.55 -4.23 6.97
C GLY A 21 9.76 -4.18 7.91
N THR A 22 10.33 -5.33 8.25
CA THR A 22 11.55 -5.42 9.07
C THR A 22 12.78 -4.89 8.32
N GLN A 23 12.78 -5.03 7.00
CA GLN A 23 13.78 -4.53 6.06
C GLN A 23 13.07 -3.82 4.90
N PRO A 24 12.71 -2.53 5.05
CA PRO A 24 12.03 -1.79 3.99
C PRO A 24 12.96 -1.55 2.80
N ALA A 25 12.43 -1.73 1.59
CA ALA A 25 13.07 -1.26 0.36
C ALA A 25 13.00 0.27 0.25
N GLU A 26 13.77 0.88 -0.65
CA GLU A 26 13.75 2.34 -0.86
C GLU A 26 12.42 2.83 -1.47
N TYR A 27 11.79 2.00 -2.31
CA TYR A 27 10.55 2.33 -3.02
C TYR A 27 9.68 1.09 -3.23
N VAL A 28 8.41 1.32 -3.57
CA VAL A 28 7.51 0.24 -3.98
C VAL A 28 7.93 -0.27 -5.36
N GLN A 29 8.06 -1.58 -5.49
CA GLN A 29 8.45 -2.22 -6.75
C GLN A 29 7.51 -1.79 -7.90
N PRO A 30 8.05 -1.44 -9.10
CA PRO A 30 7.24 -0.97 -10.23
C PRO A 30 6.12 -1.93 -10.63
N GLU A 31 6.36 -3.23 -10.56
CA GLU A 31 5.37 -4.28 -10.88
C GLU A 31 4.15 -4.18 -9.96
N VAL A 32 4.38 -3.89 -8.67
CA VAL A 32 3.29 -3.70 -7.70
C VAL A 32 2.48 -2.45 -8.03
N ILE A 33 3.14 -1.37 -8.47
CA ILE A 33 2.44 -0.14 -8.88
C ILE A 33 1.55 -0.40 -10.10
N ILE A 34 2.09 -1.09 -11.11
CA ILE A 34 1.38 -1.43 -12.35
C ILE A 34 0.14 -2.27 -12.01
N VAL A 35 0.31 -3.38 -11.29
CA VAL A 35 -0.79 -4.30 -10.97
C VAL A 35 -1.84 -3.63 -10.07
N MET A 36 -1.44 -2.81 -9.10
CA MET A 36 -2.43 -2.12 -8.25
C MET A 36 -3.23 -1.07 -9.04
N ARG A 37 -2.64 -0.43 -10.06
CA ARG A 37 -3.34 0.52 -10.93
C ARG A 37 -4.38 -0.16 -11.82
N GLU A 38 -4.16 -1.41 -12.23
CA GLU A 38 -5.17 -2.20 -12.98
C GLU A 38 -6.48 -2.35 -12.19
N VAL A 39 -6.41 -2.38 -10.86
CA VAL A 39 -7.58 -2.43 -9.97
C VAL A 39 -7.99 -1.04 -9.41
N GLY A 40 -7.46 0.04 -9.98
CA GLY A 40 -7.84 1.41 -9.63
C GLY A 40 -7.21 1.95 -8.33
N ILE A 41 -6.18 1.31 -7.80
CA ILE A 41 -5.50 1.73 -6.56
C ILE A 41 -4.08 2.20 -6.89
N ASP A 42 -3.78 3.48 -6.65
CA ASP A 42 -2.42 3.99 -6.81
C ASP A 42 -1.60 3.86 -5.52
N VAL A 43 -0.46 3.17 -5.62
CA VAL A 43 0.49 2.98 -4.51
C VAL A 43 1.85 3.60 -4.81
N ALA A 44 1.99 4.36 -5.90
CA ALA A 44 3.27 4.97 -6.30
C ALA A 44 3.83 5.94 -5.25
N GLN A 45 2.96 6.57 -4.44
CA GLN A 45 3.35 7.51 -3.37
C GLN A 45 3.52 6.82 -2.01
N ALA A 46 3.35 5.50 -1.92
CA ALA A 46 3.55 4.79 -0.66
C ALA A 46 5.05 4.65 -0.36
N THR A 47 5.48 5.09 0.81
CA THR A 47 6.87 4.94 1.27
C THR A 47 6.99 3.68 2.14
N PRO A 48 7.81 2.69 1.76
CA PRO A 48 8.14 1.58 2.66
C PRO A 48 8.78 2.11 3.95
N ARG A 49 8.39 1.53 5.09
CA ARG A 49 8.83 1.98 6.40
C ARG A 49 9.22 0.82 7.29
N ARG A 50 10.17 1.07 8.20
CA ARG A 50 10.65 0.10 9.16
C ARG A 50 9.59 -0.16 10.23
N LEU A 51 9.49 -1.41 10.67
CA LEU A 51 8.69 -1.81 11.83
C LEU A 51 9.37 -1.39 13.14
#